data_AF-A0A921Z2Y8-F1
#
_entry.id   AF-A0A921Z2Y8-F1
#
_cell.length_a   1.000
_cell.length_b   1.000
_cell.length_c   1.000
_cell.angle_alpha   90.00
_cell.angle_beta   90.00
_cell.angle_gamma   90.00
#
_symmetry.space_group_name_H-M   'P 1'
#
loop_
_entity.id
_entity.type
_entity.pdbx_description
1 polymer ?
#
loop_
_entity_poly.entity_id
_entity_poly.type
_entity_poly.pdbx_seq_one_letter_code
_entity_poly.pdbx_strand_id
1 'polypeptide(L)'
;MSNKFSGEKVETLVSDVYANIGELKLPFIGVTGVSACPNIKRADTGEPAPCPLEANEEYVYTNVFPIEKYYPNTRLIVYWSLNDGNKQVICFEVPAVITSAAS
;
A
#
# COMPACT_ATOMS: atom_id res chain seq x y z
N MET A 1 2.93 -7.11 1.54
CA MET A 1 1.48 -7.34 1.33
C MET A 1 1.19 -7.35 -0.16
N SER A 2 0.24 -8.15 -0.62
CA SER A 2 -0.14 -8.25 -2.04
C SER A 2 -1.64 -7.98 -2.22
N ASN A 3 -2.02 -7.15 -3.19
CA ASN A 3 -3.42 -6.82 -3.48
C ASN A 3 -3.70 -6.89 -4.97
N LYS A 4 -4.78 -7.57 -5.36
CA LYS A 4 -5.26 -7.65 -6.74
C LYS A 4 -6.33 -6.59 -6.99
N PHE A 5 -6.27 -5.86 -8.09
CA PHE A 5 -7.26 -4.83 -8.45
C PHE A 5 -7.42 -4.67 -9.97
N SER A 6 -8.55 -4.08 -10.36
CA SER A 6 -8.86 -3.67 -11.74
C SER A 6 -9.75 -2.43 -11.71
N GLY A 7 -9.76 -1.64 -12.78
CA GLY A 7 -10.56 -0.42 -12.84
C GLY A 7 -10.34 0.40 -14.09
N GLU A 8 -10.55 1.71 -13.98
CA GLU A 8 -10.23 2.67 -15.05
C GLU A 8 -8.72 2.83 -15.22
N LYS A 9 -8.31 3.54 -16.29
CA LYS A 9 -6.91 3.88 -16.53
C LYS A 9 -6.32 4.64 -15.34
N VAL A 10 -5.08 4.30 -14.98
CA VAL A 10 -4.32 4.90 -13.88
C VAL A 10 -3.04 5.49 -14.46
N GLU A 11 -2.83 6.80 -14.33
CA GLU A 11 -1.64 7.48 -14.85
C GLU A 11 -0.49 7.43 -13.84
N THR A 12 -0.82 7.65 -12.57
CA THR A 12 0.12 7.60 -11.45
C THR A 12 -0.44 6.76 -10.31
N LEU A 13 0.44 6.26 -9.45
CA LEU A 13 0.01 5.51 -8.29
C LEU A 13 0.91 5.84 -7.11
N VAL A 14 0.36 6.51 -6.10
CA VAL A 14 1.07 6.93 -4.89
C VAL A 14 0.45 6.21 -3.69
N SER A 15 1.28 5.60 -2.86
CA SER A 15 0.83 4.93 -1.64
C SER A 15 0.63 5.92 -0.51
N ASP A 16 -0.47 5.76 0.23
CA ASP A 16 -0.81 6.55 1.40
C ASP A 16 -1.20 5.59 2.53
N VAL A 17 -0.25 5.34 3.45
CA VAL A 17 -0.28 4.20 4.38
C VAL A 17 -0.03 4.67 5.81
N TYR A 18 -0.94 4.34 6.72
CA TYR A 18 -0.86 4.79 8.12
C TYR A 18 -1.15 3.68 9.11
N ALA A 19 -0.55 3.80 10.28
CA ALA A 19 -0.97 3.14 11.49
C ALA A 19 -1.97 4.04 12.24
N ASN A 20 -3.21 3.60 12.35
CA ASN A 20 -4.24 4.25 13.15
C ASN A 20 -4.26 3.63 14.55
N ILE A 21 -3.93 4.43 15.57
CA ILE A 21 -3.86 4.04 16.99
C ILE A 21 -4.73 5.02 17.79
N GLY A 22 -5.99 4.66 18.01
CA GLY A 22 -6.97 5.60 18.57
C GLY A 22 -7.13 6.82 17.66
N GLU A 23 -6.88 8.02 18.18
CA GLU A 23 -6.92 9.27 17.41
C GLU A 23 -5.59 9.59 16.69
N LEU A 24 -4.52 8.83 16.98
CA LEU A 24 -3.21 9.06 16.39
C LEU A 24 -3.09 8.36 15.03
N LYS A 25 -2.78 9.13 13.98
CA LYS A 25 -2.51 8.64 12.63
C LYS A 25 -1.02 8.79 12.32
N LEU A 26 -0.27 7.69 12.38
CA LEU A 26 1.17 7.68 12.13
C LEU A 26 1.48 7.22 10.70
N PRO A 27 2.20 8.00 9.88
CA PRO A 27 2.57 7.57 8.53
C PRO A 27 3.64 6.48 8.59
N PHE A 28 3.54 5.47 7.72
CA PHE A 28 4.63 4.52 7.52
C PHE A 28 5.73 5.17 6.68
N ILE A 29 6.87 5.45 7.31
CA ILE A 29 8.04 6.10 6.69
C ILE A 29 8.62 5.21 5.59
N GLY A 30 8.96 5.84 4.46
CA GLY A 30 9.52 5.15 3.28
C GLY A 30 8.48 4.51 2.37
N VAL A 31 7.19 4.54 2.72
CA VAL A 31 6.08 4.05 1.89
C VAL A 31 5.01 5.12 1.66
N THR A 32 4.71 5.92 2.68
CA THR A 32 3.72 7.01 2.54
C THR A 32 4.26 8.10 1.61
N GLY A 33 3.45 8.50 0.63
CA GLY A 33 3.80 9.51 -0.38
C GLY A 33 4.75 9.01 -1.48
N VAL A 34 5.04 7.70 -1.54
CA VAL A 34 5.98 7.12 -2.51
C VAL A 34 5.24 6.53 -3.70
N SER A 35 5.87 6.56 -4.88
CA SER A 35 5.35 5.91 -6.08
C SER A 35 5.24 4.39 -5.89
N ALA A 36 4.03 3.86 -6.08
CA ALA A 36 3.71 2.45 -6.05
C ALA A 36 3.87 1.78 -7.42
N CYS A 37 3.98 2.55 -8.51
CA CYS A 37 4.08 2.04 -9.89
C CYS A 37 5.19 0.97 -10.09
N PRO A 38 6.42 1.11 -9.53
CA PRO A 38 7.46 0.08 -9.69
C PRO A 38 7.11 -1.28 -9.08
N ASN A 39 6.09 -1.33 -8.23
CA ASN A 39 5.67 -2.49 -7.45
C ASN A 39 4.40 -3.16 -8.00
N ILE A 40 4.02 -2.84 -9.23
CA ILE A 40 2.84 -3.38 -9.92
C ILE A 40 3.25 -4.45 -10.93
N LYS A 41 2.46 -5.53 -10.96
CA LYS A 41 2.57 -6.62 -11.93
C LYS A 41 1.22 -6.90 -12.56
N ARG A 42 1.18 -7.38 -13.80
CA ARG A 42 -0.06 -7.93 -14.39
C ARG A 42 -0.47 -9.20 -13.64
N ALA A 43 -1.75 -9.37 -13.35
CA ALA A 43 -2.24 -10.50 -12.56
C ALA A 43 -2.21 -11.84 -13.33
N ASP A 44 -2.30 -11.78 -14.66
CA ASP A 44 -2.35 -12.94 -15.55
C ASP A 44 -0.97 -13.55 -15.84
N THR A 45 0.03 -12.71 -16.06
CA THR A 45 1.38 -13.06 -16.51
C THR A 45 2.41 -12.92 -15.40
N GLY A 46 2.14 -12.08 -14.39
CA GLY A 46 3.10 -11.73 -13.34
C GLY A 46 4.21 -10.79 -13.81
N GLU A 47 4.16 -10.29 -15.05
CA GLU A 47 5.14 -9.37 -15.60
C GLU A 47 5.03 -7.98 -14.95
N PRO A 48 6.15 -7.26 -14.75
CA PRO A 48 6.12 -5.89 -14.28
C PRO A 48 5.26 -5.00 -15.18
N ALA A 49 4.38 -4.21 -14.58
CA ALA A 49 3.53 -3.24 -15.26
C ALA A 49 3.60 -1.89 -14.54
N PRO A 50 4.72 -1.16 -14.64
CA PRO A 50 4.77 0.20 -14.12
C PRO A 50 3.76 1.07 -14.87
N CYS A 51 3.20 2.06 -14.16
CA CYS A 51 2.22 2.99 -14.71
C CYS A 51 2.69 3.62 -16.05
N PRO A 52 1.76 3.96 -16.97
CA PRO A 52 0.31 3.92 -16.80
C PRO A 52 -0.27 2.50 -16.81
N LEU A 53 -1.35 2.29 -16.04
CA LEU A 53 -2.11 1.04 -16.02
C LEU A 53 -3.36 1.20 -16.89
N GLU A 54 -3.65 0.20 -17.71
CA GLU A 54 -4.77 0.20 -18.63
C GLU A 54 -6.10 -0.14 -17.95
N ALA A 55 -7.18 0.40 -18.50
CA ALA A 55 -8.52 0.12 -18.00
C ALA A 55 -8.92 -1.34 -18.23
N ASN A 56 -9.69 -1.91 -17.30
CA ASN A 56 -10.22 -3.29 -17.33
C ASN A 56 -9.15 -4.40 -17.36
N GLU A 57 -7.91 -4.08 -17.03
CA GLU A 57 -6.87 -5.08 -16.77
C GLU A 57 -6.76 -5.35 -15.27
N GLU A 58 -6.34 -6.56 -14.91
CA GLU A 58 -6.11 -6.95 -13.52
C GLU A 58 -4.64 -6.86 -13.17
N TYR A 59 -4.34 -6.22 -12.04
CA TYR A 59 -2.98 -5.99 -11.56
C TYR A 59 -2.82 -6.48 -10.13
N VAL A 60 -1.57 -6.76 -9.77
CA VAL A 60 -1.14 -7.11 -8.42
C VAL A 60 -0.12 -6.08 -7.95
N TYR A 61 -0.44 -5.39 -6.86
CA TYR A 61 0.49 -4.56 -6.13
C TYR A 61 1.16 -5.37 -5.04
N THR A 62 2.49 -5.38 -4.97
CA THR A 62 3.25 -6.01 -3.88
C THR A 62 4.30 -5.07 -3.31
N ASN A 63 4.26 -4.82 -2.01
CA ASN A 63 5.27 -4.01 -1.34
C ASN A 63 5.76 -4.65 -0.03
N VAL A 64 7.04 -4.44 0.25
CA VAL A 64 7.76 -4.89 1.45
C VAL A 64 8.60 -3.72 1.95
N PHE A 65 8.47 -3.41 3.23
CA PHE A 65 9.20 -2.33 3.90
C PHE A 65 9.43 -2.70 5.37
N PRO A 66 10.51 -2.20 5.99
CA PRO A 66 10.79 -2.48 7.40
C PRO A 66 9.84 -1.70 8.32
N ILE A 67 9.48 -2.32 9.45
CA ILE A 67 8.82 -1.63 10.56
C ILE A 67 9.91 -1.16 11.52
N GLU A 68 10.09 0.14 11.63
CA GLU A 68 11.15 0.75 12.43
C GLU A 68 10.89 0.66 13.94
N LYS A 69 11.96 0.70 14.73
CA LYS A 69 11.89 0.50 16.19
C LYS A 69 11.13 1.59 16.97
N TYR A 70 10.91 2.76 16.37
CA TYR A 70 10.19 3.85 17.03
C TYR A 70 8.66 3.67 17.01
N TYR A 71 8.12 2.74 16.20
CA TYR A 71 6.70 2.42 16.27
C TYR A 71 6.41 1.69 17.59
N PRO A 72 5.39 2.10 18.35
CA PRO A 72 5.08 1.50 19.64
C PRO A 72 4.58 0.06 19.48
N ASN A 73 4.87 -0.78 20.48
CA ASN A 73 4.26 -2.10 20.59
C ASN A 73 2.78 -1.94 20.97
N THR A 74 1.89 -2.07 19.99
CA THR A 74 0.45 -1.85 20.20
C THR A 74 -0.40 -2.50 19.11
N ARG A 75 -1.71 -2.62 19.39
CA ARG A 75 -2.72 -2.92 18.37
C ARG A 75 -3.02 -1.66 17.57
N LEU A 76 -3.19 -1.83 16.27
CA LEU A 76 -3.48 -0.74 15.35
C LEU A 76 -4.30 -1.25 14.16
N ILE A 77 -4.89 -0.31 13.42
CA ILE A 77 -5.42 -0.58 12.09
C ILE A 77 -4.45 0.02 11.07
N VAL A 78 -3.92 -0.82 10.17
CA VAL A 78 -3.16 -0.33 9.02
C VAL A 78 -4.17 0.14 7.99
N TYR A 79 -4.25 1.45 7.78
CA TYR A 79 -4.94 2.02 6.63
C TYR A 79 -3.98 2.01 5.45
N TRP A 80 -4.41 1.47 4.32
CA TRP A 80 -3.61 1.44 3.10
C TRP A 80 -4.45 1.89 1.92
N SER A 81 -4.03 2.95 1.24
CA SER A 81 -4.61 3.34 -0.03
C SER A 81 -3.56 3.55 -1.12
N LEU A 82 -3.94 3.31 -2.36
CA LEU A 82 -3.19 3.69 -3.55
C LEU A 82 -4.02 4.69 -4.34
N ASN A 83 -3.41 5.83 -4.67
CA ASN A 83 -4.12 6.97 -5.24
C ASN A 83 -3.49 7.40 -6.57
N ASP A 84 -4.34 7.76 -7.53
CA ASP A 84 -3.97 8.44 -8.77
C ASP A 84 -4.41 9.91 -8.68
N GLY A 85 -3.47 10.79 -8.32
CA GLY A 85 -3.81 12.15 -7.90
C GLY A 85 -4.81 12.14 -6.73
N ASN A 86 -5.99 12.72 -6.93
CA ASN A 86 -7.07 12.77 -5.92
C ASN A 86 -8.01 11.55 -5.94
N LYS A 87 -7.82 10.62 -6.88
CA LYS A 87 -8.67 9.45 -7.02
C LYS A 87 -8.08 8.29 -6.23
N GLN A 88 -8.87 7.75 -5.31
CA GLN A 88 -8.53 6.51 -4.63
C GLN A 88 -8.79 5.31 -5.55
N VAL A 89 -7.74 4.59 -5.92
CA VAL A 89 -7.83 3.41 -6.79
C VAL A 89 -8.17 2.16 -5.97
N ILE A 90 -7.45 1.97 -4.86
CA ILE A 90 -7.78 0.96 -3.86
C ILE A 90 -7.62 1.53 -2.46
N CYS A 91 -8.41 1.02 -1.53
CA CYS A 91 -8.25 1.27 -0.12
C CYS A 91 -8.73 0.07 0.67
N PHE A 92 -7.96 -0.30 1.69
CA PHE A 92 -8.32 -1.37 2.61
C PHE A 92 -7.68 -1.12 3.98
N GLU A 93 -8.25 -1.77 4.98
CA GLU A 93 -7.81 -1.69 6.37
C GLU A 93 -7.43 -3.08 6.88
N VAL A 94 -6.31 -3.17 7.60
CA VAL A 94 -5.80 -4.43 8.14
C VAL A 94 -5.58 -4.29 9.65
N PRO A 95 -6.32 -5.03 10.49
CA PRO A 95 -6.02 -5.13 11.91
C PRO A 95 -4.65 -5.77 12.11
N ALA A 96 -3.77 -5.11 12.88
CA ALA A 96 -2.41 -5.57 13.12
C ALA A 96 -1.97 -5.33 14.56
N VAL A 97 -0.88 -5.98 14.94
CA VAL A 97 -0.18 -5.75 16.21
C VAL A 97 1.29 -5.56 15.89
N ILE A 98 1.87 -4.42 16.27
CA ILE A 98 3.32 -4.24 16.25
C ILE A 98 3.86 -4.84 17.55
N THR A 99 4.84 -5.72 17.41
CA THR A 99 5.58 -6.31 18.53
C THR A 99 7.06 -6.16 18.28
N SER A 100 7.86 -6.06 19.34
CA SER A 100 9.31 -6.18 19.23
C SER A 100 9.66 -7.53 18.59
N ALA A 101 10.69 -7.56 17.74
CA ALA A 101 11.22 -8.82 17.24
C ALA A 101 11.49 -9.76 18.45
N ALA A 102 11.00 -11.00 18.37
CA ALA A 102 11.34 -12.01 19.36
C ALA A 102 12.88 -12.17 19.32
N SER A 103 13.51 -11.86 20.44
CA SER A 103 14.94 -12.08 20.69
C SER A 103 15.25 -13.57 20.78
#